data_AF-A0A9W8WT41-F1
#
_entry.id   AF-A0A9W8WT41-F1
#
_cell.length_a   1.000
_cell.length_b   1.000
_cell.length_c   1.000
_cell.angle_alpha   90.00
_cell.angle_beta   90.00
_cell.angle_gamma   90.00
#
_symmetry.space_group_name_H-M   'P 1'
#
loop_
_entity.id
_entity.type
_entity.pdbx_description
1 polymer ?
#
loop_
_entity_poly.entity_id
_entity_poly.type
_entity_poly.pdbx_seq_one_letter_code
_entity_poly.pdbx_strand_id
1 'polypeptide(L)'
;MRCKLNTTKVLQNSLPVHEAVFSSIEDPSRSLTLKLWVERAEVSVYANRAPSSASASPLISETLYALRLWRLADQADSDSEAEDPYENEQREKEEKEKVRIYHPLPYICTEVHTSLESANRAAKRVQIELSHEKAPKSLQAQWQVANLRELNNKLEDLCSEAEEGDDESGAPSLFEYEEGRRRGCWRSMFRGVGHNGFDFELLVTSVGVSGPRNI
;
A
#
# COMPACT_ATOMS: atom_id res chain seq x y z
N MET A 1 17.23 7.27 12.46
CA MET A 1 17.27 8.74 12.60
C MET A 1 17.61 9.13 14.04
N ARG A 2 18.16 10.32 14.30
CA ARG A 2 18.41 10.85 15.66
C ARG A 2 17.52 12.07 15.92
N CYS A 3 16.77 12.08 17.03
CA CYS A 3 15.99 13.23 17.45
C CYS A 3 16.92 14.36 17.90
N LYS A 4 16.82 15.53 17.27
CA LYS A 4 17.60 16.74 17.60
C LYS A 4 16.83 17.67 18.53
N LEU A 5 15.52 17.79 18.31
CA LEU A 5 14.67 18.73 19.03
C LEU A 5 13.29 18.11 19.22
N ASN A 6 12.75 18.26 20.43
CA ASN A 6 11.36 17.97 20.73
C ASN A 6 10.77 19.19 21.45
N THR A 7 9.71 19.76 20.90
CA THR A 7 9.03 20.92 21.47
C THR A 7 7.53 20.72 21.48
N THR A 8 6.90 21.08 22.60
CA THR A 8 5.45 21.16 22.71
C THR A 8 5.06 22.63 22.75
N LYS A 9 4.20 23.06 21.83
CA LYS A 9 3.67 24.42 21.77
C LYS A 9 2.16 24.36 21.84
N VAL A 10 1.54 25.23 22.62
CA VAL A 10 0.08 25.41 22.60
C VAL A 10 -0.22 26.54 21.62
N LEU A 11 -0.96 26.24 20.56
CA LEU A 11 -1.38 27.25 19.58
C LEU A 11 -2.48 28.15 20.18
N GLN A 12 -2.74 29.29 19.53
CA GLN A 12 -3.78 30.26 19.97
C GLN A 12 -5.19 29.65 20.09
N ASN A 13 -5.43 28.50 19.44
CA ASN A 13 -6.67 27.74 19.49
C ASN A 13 -6.67 26.63 20.56
N SER A 14 -5.78 26.71 21.56
CA SER A 14 -5.65 25.73 22.66
C SER A 14 -5.27 24.31 22.23
N LEU A 15 -4.90 24.09 20.96
CA LEU A 15 -4.42 22.79 20.48
C LEU A 15 -2.91 22.63 20.81
N PRO A 16 -2.52 21.64 21.62
CA PRO A 16 -1.12 21.28 21.78
C PRO A 16 -0.58 20.68 20.48
N VAL A 17 0.52 21.25 20.03
CA VAL A 17 1.33 20.79 18.91
C VAL A 17 2.63 20.23 19.45
N HIS A 18 2.87 18.95 19.17
CA HIS A 18 4.15 18.30 19.42
C HIS A 18 4.95 18.29 18.14
N GLU A 19 6.10 18.95 18.16
CA GLU A 19 7.00 19.08 17.03
C GLU A 19 8.32 18.38 17.37
N ALA A 20 8.72 17.42 16.54
CA ALA A 20 9.96 16.68 16.69
C ALA A 20 10.80 16.79 15.40
N VAL A 21 12.06 17.20 15.54
CA VAL A 21 13.01 17.30 14.42
C VAL A 21 13.99 16.15 14.52
N PHE A 22 14.02 15.34 13.48
CA PHE A 22 14.91 14.20 13.35
C PHE A 22 15.98 14.49 12.30
N SER A 23 17.17 13.96 12.50
CA SER A 23 18.25 13.98 11.52
C SER A 23 18.52 12.58 10.98
N SER A 24 18.89 12.49 9.70
CA SER A 24 19.35 11.23 9.12
C SER A 24 20.63 10.77 9.82
N ILE A 25 20.77 9.45 9.99
CA ILE A 25 22.00 8.84 10.55
C ILE A 25 23.13 8.90 9.52
N GLU A 26 22.77 8.76 8.24
CA GLU A 26 23.72 8.74 7.12
C GLU A 26 24.14 10.16 6.69
N ASP A 27 23.23 11.14 6.81
CA ASP A 27 23.49 12.53 6.46
C ASP A 27 22.90 13.51 7.50
N PRO A 28 23.72 14.02 8.44
CA PRO A 28 23.28 14.94 9.49
C PRO A 28 22.76 16.29 8.99
N SER A 29 23.01 16.64 7.71
CA SER A 29 22.50 17.85 7.07
C SER A 29 21.04 17.74 6.66
N ARG A 30 20.52 16.51 6.51
CA ARG A 30 19.11 16.25 6.19
C ARG A 30 18.30 16.09 7.47
N SER A 31 17.26 16.90 7.61
CA SER A 31 16.32 16.83 8.73
C SER A 31 14.88 16.57 8.28
N LEU A 32 14.16 15.77 9.06
CA LEU A 32 12.73 15.55 8.96
C LEU A 32 12.04 16.21 10.15
N THR A 33 11.04 17.05 9.90
CA THR A 33 10.21 17.64 10.96
C THR A 33 8.87 16.93 11.00
N LEU A 34 8.57 16.29 12.13
CA LEU A 34 7.27 15.71 12.43
C LEU A 34 6.45 16.69 13.28
N LYS A 35 5.22 16.97 12.88
CA LYS A 35 4.26 17.76 13.65
C LYS A 35 3.03 16.91 13.93
N LEU A 36 2.66 16.82 15.21
CA LEU A 36 1.48 16.12 15.70
C LEU A 36 0.57 17.15 16.37
N TRP A 37 -0.68 17.19 15.96
CA TRP A 37 -1.74 17.95 16.62
C TRP A 37 -2.53 16.99 17.50
N VAL A 38 -2.62 17.30 18.79
CA VAL A 38 -3.35 16.45 19.74
C VAL A 38 -4.57 17.22 20.22
N GLU A 39 -5.75 16.79 19.83
CA GLU A 39 -6.98 17.27 20.44
C GLU A 39 -7.27 16.42 21.68
N ARG A 40 -7.17 17.02 22.87
CA ARG A 40 -7.57 16.37 24.13
C ARG A 40 -9.01 16.78 24.44
N ALA A 41 -9.95 15.88 24.25
CA ALA A 41 -11.28 16.03 24.86
C ALA A 41 -11.12 15.84 26.37
N GLU A 42 -11.52 16.83 27.17
CA GLU A 42 -11.55 16.72 28.63
C GLU A 42 -12.52 15.59 29.01
N VAL A 43 -11.97 14.44 29.39
CA VAL A 43 -12.78 13.35 29.93
C VAL A 43 -13.12 13.74 31.38
N SER A 44 -14.37 14.11 31.64
CA SER A 44 -14.81 14.59 32.95
C SER A 44 -14.48 13.59 34.08
N VAL A 45 -14.46 14.06 35.33
CA VAL A 45 -14.29 13.23 36.55
C VAL A 45 -15.32 12.09 36.64
N TYR A 46 -16.40 12.13 35.83
CA TYR A 46 -17.42 11.09 35.73
C TYR A 46 -17.16 10.04 34.63
N ALA A 47 -16.04 10.08 33.90
CA ALA A 47 -15.74 9.16 32.80
C ALA A 47 -15.67 7.67 33.22
N ASN A 48 -15.43 7.40 34.50
CA ASN A 48 -15.43 6.04 35.08
C ASN A 48 -16.79 5.63 35.66
N ARG A 49 -17.80 6.52 35.68
CA ARG A 49 -19.19 6.08 35.90
C ARG A 49 -19.67 5.57 34.56
N ALA A 50 -19.81 4.25 34.44
CA ALA A 50 -20.32 3.56 33.26
C ALA A 50 -21.46 4.38 32.63
N PRO A 51 -21.22 5.01 31.46
CA PRO A 51 -22.29 5.67 30.75
C PRO A 51 -23.23 4.57 30.28
N SER A 52 -24.50 4.64 30.66
CA SER A 52 -25.53 3.95 29.89
C SER A 52 -25.37 4.42 28.45
N SER A 53 -24.93 3.50 27.58
CA SER A 53 -24.68 3.73 26.15
C SER A 53 -23.78 4.95 25.84
N ALA A 54 -22.49 4.88 26.18
CA ALA A 54 -21.51 5.75 25.52
C ALA A 54 -21.40 5.32 24.05
N SER A 55 -21.67 6.26 23.13
CA SER A 55 -21.34 6.10 21.71
C SER A 55 -19.86 5.74 21.61
N ALA A 56 -19.58 4.57 21.03
CA ALA A 56 -18.23 4.05 20.86
C ALA A 56 -17.31 5.16 20.33
N SER A 57 -16.14 5.35 20.98
CA SER A 57 -15.07 6.15 20.39
C SER A 57 -14.89 5.70 18.95
N PRO A 58 -14.79 6.58 17.94
CA PRO A 58 -14.67 6.16 16.55
C PRO A 58 -13.51 5.18 16.47
N LEU A 59 -13.84 3.96 16.07
CA LEU A 59 -12.89 2.88 15.88
C LEU A 59 -11.88 3.41 14.87
N ILE A 60 -10.60 3.49 15.25
CA ILE A 60 -9.55 3.44 14.23
C ILE A 60 -9.82 2.11 13.54
N SER A 61 -10.15 2.15 12.25
CA SER A 61 -10.51 0.96 11.48
C SER A 61 -9.63 -0.21 11.89
N GLU A 62 -10.24 -1.31 12.35
CA GLU A 62 -9.52 -2.53 12.76
C GLU A 62 -8.64 -3.08 11.61
N THR A 63 -9.01 -2.70 10.39
CA THR A 63 -8.31 -3.04 9.15
C THR A 63 -7.68 -1.81 8.53
N LEU A 64 -6.37 -1.89 8.28
CA LEU A 64 -5.62 -0.99 7.41
C LEU A 64 -5.33 -1.68 6.08
N TYR A 65 -4.89 -0.91 5.10
CA TYR A 65 -4.52 -1.40 3.77
C TYR A 65 -3.09 -0.94 3.46
N ALA A 66 -2.19 -1.90 3.24
CA ALA A 66 -0.80 -1.65 2.92
C ALA A 66 -0.51 -1.89 1.43
N LEU A 67 0.24 -0.97 0.81
CA LEU A 67 0.74 -1.11 -0.55
C LEU A 67 2.09 -1.82 -0.51
N ARG A 68 2.26 -2.87 -1.31
CA ARG A 68 3.51 -3.60 -1.46
C ARG A 68 3.92 -3.60 -2.92
N LEU A 69 5.15 -3.18 -3.18
CA LEU A 69 5.74 -3.16 -4.50
C LEU A 69 6.91 -4.15 -4.53
N TRP A 70 6.87 -5.06 -5.49
CA TRP A 70 7.89 -6.06 -5.73
C TRP A 70 8.46 -5.83 -7.12
N ARG A 71 9.79 -5.89 -7.23
CA ARG A 71 10.46 -6.09 -8.51
C ARG A 71 10.54 -7.58 -8.78
N LEU A 72 10.13 -8.00 -9.96
CA LEU A 72 10.18 -9.39 -10.38
C LEU A 72 11.52 -9.64 -11.10
N ALA A 73 12.22 -10.69 -10.69
CA ALA A 73 13.46 -11.14 -11.31
C ALA A 73 13.33 -12.60 -11.73
N ASP A 74 13.89 -12.94 -12.89
CA ASP A 74 13.97 -14.33 -13.32
C ASP A 74 14.93 -15.08 -12.38
N GLN A 75 14.53 -16.27 -11.95
CA GLN A 75 15.40 -17.13 -11.16
C GLN A 75 16.59 -17.51 -12.05
N ALA A 76 17.81 -17.16 -11.64
CA ALA A 76 19.00 -17.53 -12.39
C ALA A 76 19.02 -19.06 -12.51
N ASP A 77 19.09 -19.55 -13.75
CA ASP A 77 19.22 -20.96 -14.05
C ASP A 77 20.46 -21.49 -13.30
N SER A 78 20.24 -22.17 -12.19
CA SER A 78 21.29 -22.98 -11.58
C SER A 78 21.43 -24.18 -12.50
N ASP A 79 22.47 -24.17 -13.32
CA ASP A 79 22.88 -25.26 -14.21
C ASP A 79 22.75 -26.61 -13.50
N SER A 80 21.63 -27.30 -13.74
CA SER A 80 21.55 -28.75 -13.59
C SER A 80 21.42 -29.30 -14.99
N GLU A 81 22.57 -29.47 -15.63
CA GLU A 81 22.70 -30.29 -16.83
C GLU A 81 22.30 -31.73 -16.48
N ALA A 82 21.07 -32.09 -16.83
CA ALA A 82 20.68 -33.46 -17.04
C ALA A 82 19.73 -33.48 -18.25
N GLU A 83 20.33 -33.49 -19.44
CA GLU A 83 19.60 -33.75 -20.68
C GLU A 83 19.15 -35.22 -20.69
N ASP A 84 17.85 -35.46 -20.54
CA ASP A 84 17.23 -36.72 -20.96
C ASP A 84 16.49 -36.46 -22.29
N PRO A 85 16.93 -37.05 -23.43
CA PRO A 85 16.48 -36.62 -24.75
C PRO A 85 15.14 -37.23 -25.21
N TYR A 86 14.34 -37.83 -24.33
CA TYR A 86 13.17 -38.61 -24.75
C TYR A 86 11.87 -38.45 -23.93
N GLU A 87 11.37 -37.24 -23.66
CA GLU A 87 9.93 -37.02 -23.36
C GLU A 87 9.45 -35.68 -23.96
N ASN A 88 8.97 -35.68 -25.21
CA ASN A 88 7.56 -35.77 -25.61
C ASN A 88 6.69 -34.55 -25.22
N GLU A 89 6.61 -33.61 -26.17
CA GLU A 89 5.53 -32.67 -26.53
C GLU A 89 4.32 -32.49 -25.58
N GLN A 90 4.52 -32.05 -24.33
CA GLN A 90 3.45 -31.47 -23.52
C GLN A 90 3.96 -30.57 -22.38
N ARG A 91 4.94 -29.69 -22.67
CA ARG A 91 5.26 -28.58 -21.75
C ARG A 91 4.31 -27.42 -22.03
N GLU A 92 3.15 -27.45 -21.38
CA GLU A 92 2.53 -26.21 -20.92
C GLU A 92 3.65 -25.39 -20.27
N LYS A 93 3.80 -24.13 -20.69
CA LYS A 93 4.81 -23.23 -20.14
C LYS A 93 4.55 -23.10 -18.64
N GLU A 94 5.24 -23.89 -17.83
CA GLU A 94 5.52 -23.54 -16.45
C GLU A 94 6.32 -22.23 -16.54
N GLU A 95 5.61 -21.10 -16.45
CA GLU A 95 6.24 -19.80 -16.26
C GLU A 95 7.08 -19.94 -15.00
N LYS A 96 8.41 -20.04 -15.16
CA LYS A 96 9.36 -20.10 -14.05
C LYS A 96 8.94 -19.03 -13.03
N GLU A 97 8.69 -19.44 -11.79
CA GLU A 97 8.23 -18.54 -10.74
C GLU A 97 9.23 -17.38 -10.62
N LYS A 98 8.79 -16.17 -10.95
CA LYS A 98 9.63 -14.98 -10.83
C LYS A 98 9.86 -14.68 -9.35
N VAL A 99 11.12 -14.45 -8.98
CA VAL A 99 11.50 -14.10 -7.61
C VAL A 99 11.03 -12.68 -7.31
N ARG A 100 10.23 -12.53 -6.25
CA ARG A 100 9.79 -11.22 -5.73
C ARG A 100 10.90 -10.60 -4.89
N ILE A 101 11.44 -9.47 -5.36
CA ILE A 101 12.42 -8.66 -4.63
C ILE A 101 11.71 -7.40 -4.13
N TYR A 102 11.73 -7.15 -2.82
CA TYR A 102 11.09 -5.96 -2.26
C TYR A 102 11.64 -4.69 -2.93
N HIS A 103 10.74 -3.81 -3.35
CA HIS A 103 11.09 -2.52 -3.92
C HIS A 103 10.42 -1.39 -3.14
N PRO A 104 11.17 -0.35 -2.74
CA PRO A 104 10.59 0.76 -2.01
C PRO A 104 9.56 1.51 -2.86
N LEU A 105 8.48 1.97 -2.23
CA LEU A 105 7.47 2.77 -2.90
C LEU A 105 8.03 4.15 -3.30
N PRO A 106 7.62 4.70 -4.45
CA PRO A 106 7.91 6.08 -4.82
C PRO A 106 7.38 7.08 -3.78
N TYR A 107 8.08 8.22 -3.63
CA TYR A 107 7.74 9.28 -2.67
C TYR A 107 6.35 9.91 -2.85
N ILE A 108 5.69 9.64 -3.98
CA ILE A 108 4.35 10.13 -4.31
C ILE A 108 3.23 9.46 -3.49
N CYS A 109 3.54 8.38 -2.75
CA CYS A 109 2.56 7.63 -1.97
C CYS A 109 3.08 7.20 -0.60
N THR A 110 2.16 7.03 0.33
CA THR A 110 2.39 6.38 1.62
C THR A 110 2.13 4.89 1.52
N GLU A 111 2.78 4.10 2.37
CA GLU A 111 2.62 2.64 2.35
C GLU A 111 1.28 2.19 2.95
N VAL A 112 0.74 2.90 3.94
CA VAL A 112 -0.42 2.45 4.73
C VAL A 112 -1.57 3.43 4.60
N HIS A 113 -2.77 2.89 4.41
CA HIS A 113 -4.02 3.62 4.23
C HIS A 113 -5.12 3.08 5.15
N THR A 114 -6.02 3.94 5.59
CA THR A 114 -7.14 3.58 6.45
C THR A 114 -8.39 3.16 5.69
N SER A 115 -8.45 3.40 4.37
CA SER A 115 -9.54 2.94 3.50
C SER A 115 -9.00 2.20 2.28
N LEU A 116 -9.76 1.20 1.83
CA LEU A 116 -9.45 0.40 0.65
C LEU A 116 -9.39 1.27 -0.61
N GLU A 117 -10.36 2.18 -0.75
CA GLU A 117 -10.41 3.12 -1.87
C GLU A 117 -9.14 3.99 -1.96
N SER A 118 -8.68 4.53 -0.82
CA SER A 118 -7.47 5.34 -0.76
C SER A 118 -6.23 4.52 -1.17
N ALA A 119 -6.16 3.26 -0.72
CA ALA A 119 -5.09 2.34 -1.07
C ALA A 119 -5.08 2.02 -2.57
N ASN A 120 -6.24 1.72 -3.16
CA ASN A 120 -6.36 1.43 -4.59
C ASN A 120 -6.02 2.65 -5.46
N ARG A 121 -6.48 3.85 -5.08
CA ARG A 121 -6.10 5.10 -5.74
C ARG A 121 -4.59 5.34 -5.65
N ALA A 122 -3.98 5.05 -4.51
CA ALA A 122 -2.53 5.14 -4.34
C ALA A 122 -1.79 4.13 -5.22
N ALA A 123 -2.27 2.88 -5.31
CA ALA A 123 -1.67 1.85 -6.13
C ALA A 123 -1.70 2.23 -7.62
N LYS A 124 -2.84 2.71 -8.11
CA LYS A 124 -2.95 3.26 -9.47
C LYS A 124 -1.93 4.36 -9.74
N ARG A 125 -1.76 5.32 -8.82
CA ARG A 125 -0.78 6.42 -8.98
C ARG A 125 0.65 5.89 -9.06
N VAL A 126 1.01 4.91 -8.23
CA VAL A 126 2.33 4.25 -8.27
C VAL A 126 2.56 3.55 -9.60
N GLN A 127 1.55 2.81 -10.10
CA GLN A 127 1.67 2.14 -11.39
C GLN A 127 1.87 3.15 -12.53
N ILE A 128 1.15 4.28 -12.54
CA ILE A 128 1.34 5.33 -13.54
C ILE A 128 2.74 5.92 -13.45
N GLU A 129 3.21 6.30 -12.26
CA GLU A 129 4.55 6.90 -12.08
C GLU A 129 5.66 5.97 -12.57
N LEU A 130 5.50 4.66 -12.39
CA LEU A 130 6.51 3.69 -12.78
C LEU A 130 6.39 3.23 -14.24
N SER A 131 5.18 3.18 -14.82
CA SER A 131 4.96 2.64 -16.17
C SER A 131 4.71 3.69 -17.26
N HIS A 132 4.51 4.97 -16.91
CA HIS A 132 4.28 6.04 -17.89
C HIS A 132 5.51 6.97 -18.00
N GLU A 133 5.98 7.20 -19.22
CA GLU A 133 6.98 8.21 -19.55
C GLU A 133 6.42 9.62 -19.37
N LYS A 134 7.21 10.53 -18.78
CA LYS A 134 6.82 11.94 -18.61
C LYS A 134 6.70 12.70 -19.94
N ALA A 135 7.41 12.26 -20.97
CA ALA A 135 7.41 12.86 -22.30
C ALA A 135 7.34 11.76 -23.38
N PRO A 136 6.17 11.14 -23.58
CA PRO A 136 6.02 10.00 -24.46
C PRO A 136 6.12 10.40 -25.94
N LYS A 137 6.70 9.51 -26.76
CA LYS A 137 6.58 9.58 -28.23
C LYS A 137 5.13 9.29 -28.65
N SER A 138 4.77 9.64 -29.89
CA SER A 138 3.37 9.53 -30.40
C SER A 138 2.70 8.17 -30.13
N LEU A 139 3.38 7.05 -30.42
CA LEU A 139 2.85 5.70 -30.16
C LEU A 139 2.72 5.40 -28.65
N GLN A 140 3.73 5.79 -27.87
CA GLN A 140 3.71 5.61 -26.41
C GLN A 140 2.61 6.44 -25.76
N ALA A 141 2.33 7.63 -26.29
CA ALA A 141 1.27 8.51 -25.79
C ALA A 141 -0.11 7.87 -25.99
N GLN A 142 -0.37 7.28 -27.16
CA GLN A 142 -1.63 6.57 -27.42
C GLN A 142 -1.79 5.37 -26.48
N TRP A 143 -0.72 4.59 -26.28
CA TRP A 143 -0.72 3.48 -25.33
C TRP A 143 -0.99 3.95 -23.90
N GLN A 144 -0.33 5.01 -23.43
CA GLN A 144 -0.54 5.55 -22.09
C GLN A 144 -1.98 6.04 -21.87
N VAL A 145 -2.59 6.66 -22.89
CA VAL A 145 -4.00 7.10 -22.81
C VAL A 145 -4.95 5.91 -22.72
N ALA A 146 -4.73 4.86 -23.53
CA ALA A 146 -5.53 3.64 -23.47
C ALA A 146 -5.36 2.94 -22.12
N ASN A 147 -4.11 2.78 -21.66
CA ASN A 147 -3.81 2.16 -20.38
C ASN A 147 -4.36 2.97 -19.19
N LEU A 148 -4.29 4.30 -19.22
CA LEU A 148 -4.90 5.14 -18.18
C LEU A 148 -6.41 4.91 -18.08
N ARG A 149 -7.09 4.74 -19.22
CA ARG A 149 -8.52 4.40 -19.26
C ARG A 149 -8.78 3.03 -18.62
N GLU A 150 -7.99 2.02 -18.96
CA GLU A 150 -8.09 0.70 -18.33
C GLU A 150 -7.87 0.76 -16.81
N LEU A 151 -6.90 1.54 -16.35
CA LEU A 151 -6.64 1.72 -14.91
C LEU A 151 -7.75 2.50 -14.19
N ASN A 152 -8.46 3.39 -14.88
CA ASN A 152 -9.64 4.05 -14.35
C ASN A 152 -10.79 3.04 -14.19
N ASN A 153 -11.10 2.29 -15.25
CA ASN A 153 -12.16 1.29 -15.23
C ASN A 153 -11.90 0.24 -14.14
N LYS A 154 -10.67 -0.26 -14.05
CA LYS A 154 -10.27 -1.19 -12.99
C LYS A 154 -10.49 -0.62 -11.59
N LEU A 155 -10.23 0.67 -11.38
CA LEU A 155 -10.45 1.30 -10.08
C LEU A 155 -11.94 1.35 -9.75
N GLU A 156 -12.79 1.66 -10.74
CA GLU A 156 -14.25 1.66 -10.59
C GLU A 156 -14.77 0.25 -10.28
N ASP A 157 -14.32 -0.77 -11.01
CA ASP A 157 -14.68 -2.18 -10.78
C ASP A 157 -14.32 -2.62 -9.35
N LEU A 158 -13.12 -2.27 -8.87
CA LEU A 158 -12.68 -2.60 -7.51
C LEU A 158 -13.49 -1.87 -6.43
N CYS A 159 -13.99 -0.67 -6.70
CA CYS A 159 -14.88 0.04 -5.79
C CYS A 159 -16.24 -0.65 -5.72
N SER A 160 -16.82 -1.04 -6.87
CA SER A 160 -18.09 -1.79 -6.91
C SER A 160 -17.97 -3.17 -6.24
N GLU A 161 -16.87 -3.89 -6.47
CA GLU A 161 -16.61 -5.17 -5.80
C GLU A 161 -16.59 -5.05 -4.26
N ALA A 162 -16.14 -3.90 -3.73
CA ALA A 162 -16.06 -3.66 -2.29
C ALA A 162 -17.43 -3.37 -1.66
N GLU A 163 -18.38 -2.80 -2.41
CA GLU A 163 -19.73 -2.47 -1.94
C GLU A 163 -20.65 -3.72 -1.92
N GLU A 164 -20.48 -4.63 -2.88
CA GLU A 164 -21.27 -5.85 -3.01
C GLU A 164 -20.83 -7.00 -2.08
N GLY A 165 -19.82 -6.78 -1.22
CA GLY A 165 -19.22 -7.79 -0.34
C GLY A 165 -19.64 -7.76 1.11
N ASP A 166 -20.56 -6.86 1.47
CA ASP A 166 -21.08 -6.71 2.84
C ASP A 166 -22.24 -7.68 3.11
N ASP A 167 -22.04 -8.97 2.79
CA ASP A 167 -22.96 -10.04 3.20
C ASP A 167 -23.09 -9.98 4.73
N GLU A 168 -24.34 -9.93 5.23
CA GLU A 168 -24.78 -9.70 6.63
C GLU A 168 -24.12 -10.56 7.73
N SER A 169 -23.24 -11.49 7.35
CA SER A 169 -22.43 -12.28 8.26
C SER A 169 -21.09 -11.57 8.48
N GLY A 170 -21.03 -10.62 9.43
CA GLY A 170 -19.84 -9.82 9.79
C GLY A 170 -18.61 -10.61 10.31
N ALA A 171 -18.32 -11.77 9.75
CA ALA A 171 -17.06 -12.47 9.88
C ALA A 171 -16.15 -11.99 8.74
N PRO A 172 -14.94 -11.46 9.03
CA PRO A 172 -13.97 -11.19 7.98
C PRO A 172 -13.71 -12.51 7.24
N SER A 173 -14.08 -12.56 5.96
CA SER A 173 -13.80 -13.73 5.12
C SER A 173 -12.29 -13.91 5.05
N LEU A 174 -11.80 -14.80 5.91
CA LEU A 174 -10.43 -15.29 5.99
C LEU A 174 -10.11 -16.25 4.82
N PHE A 175 -11.03 -16.38 3.86
CA PHE A 175 -10.81 -17.21 2.69
C PHE A 175 -10.16 -16.35 1.60
N GLU A 176 -8.83 -16.41 1.59
CA GLU A 176 -8.05 -16.30 0.36
C GLU A 176 -8.66 -17.27 -0.66
N TYR A 177 -9.41 -16.76 -1.65
CA TYR A 177 -9.69 -17.56 -2.84
C TYR A 177 -8.34 -17.88 -3.51
N GLU A 178 -8.25 -19.06 -4.12
CA GLU A 178 -7.07 -19.87 -4.52
C GLU A 178 -5.89 -19.18 -5.26
N GLU A 179 -5.87 -17.85 -5.38
CA GLU A 179 -4.78 -17.04 -5.92
C GLU A 179 -4.36 -15.85 -5.02
N GLY A 180 -4.83 -15.80 -3.77
CA GLY A 180 -4.53 -14.73 -2.81
C GLY A 180 -5.18 -13.37 -3.13
N ARG A 181 -6.20 -13.36 -4.00
CA ARG A 181 -6.93 -12.13 -4.37
C ARG A 181 -8.01 -11.82 -3.32
N ARG A 182 -7.77 -10.82 -2.47
CA ARG A 182 -8.81 -10.25 -1.61
C ARG A 182 -9.75 -9.37 -2.46
N ARG A 183 -11.07 -9.50 -2.27
CA ARG A 183 -12.10 -8.75 -3.00
C ARG A 183 -11.84 -7.24 -2.92
N GLY A 184 -11.95 -6.54 -4.05
CA GLY A 184 -11.72 -5.10 -4.12
C GLY A 184 -10.29 -4.62 -3.89
N CYS A 185 -9.30 -5.50 -3.64
CA CYS A 185 -7.90 -5.08 -3.48
C CYS A 185 -7.17 -4.99 -4.82
N TRP A 186 -6.43 -3.91 -5.02
CA TRP A 186 -5.60 -3.73 -6.20
C TRP A 186 -4.48 -4.79 -6.29
N ARG A 187 -4.37 -5.44 -7.44
CA ARG A 187 -3.20 -6.25 -7.83
C ARG A 187 -2.88 -6.00 -9.29
N SER A 188 -1.63 -5.68 -9.62
CA SER A 188 -1.20 -5.55 -11.01
C SER A 188 0.24 -5.97 -11.20
N MET A 189 0.53 -6.52 -12.37
CA MET A 189 1.88 -6.70 -12.88
C MET A 189 2.09 -5.78 -14.07
N PHE A 190 3.20 -5.05 -14.12
CA PHE A 190 3.48 -4.12 -15.20
C PHE A 190 4.98 -3.91 -15.38
N ARG A 191 5.38 -3.51 -16.59
CA ARG A 191 6.76 -3.13 -16.87
C ARG A 191 6.97 -1.65 -16.56
N GLY A 192 8.03 -1.35 -15.81
CA GLY A 192 8.46 0.01 -15.54
C GLY A 192 9.17 0.65 -16.74
N VAL A 193 9.16 1.97 -16.78
CA VAL A 193 9.84 2.80 -17.78
C VAL A 193 11.30 3.05 -17.38
N GLY A 194 12.21 3.02 -18.36
CA GLY A 194 13.62 3.36 -18.17
C GLY A 194 14.60 2.30 -18.68
N HIS A 195 15.90 2.57 -18.55
CA HIS A 195 16.98 1.80 -19.19
C HIS A 195 17.05 0.31 -18.83
N ASN A 196 16.39 -0.13 -17.75
CA ASN A 196 16.38 -1.54 -17.32
C ASN A 196 14.98 -2.16 -17.23
N GLY A 197 13.94 -1.47 -17.72
CA GLY A 197 12.56 -1.97 -17.91
C GLY A 197 12.13 -3.13 -16.99
N PHE A 198 12.19 -2.93 -15.68
CA PHE A 198 11.91 -4.00 -14.71
C PHE A 198 10.42 -4.33 -14.70
N ASP A 199 10.11 -5.61 -14.54
CA ASP A 199 8.75 -6.04 -14.24
C ASP A 199 8.48 -5.81 -12.75
N PHE A 200 7.32 -5.24 -12.45
CA PHE A 200 6.87 -4.96 -11.10
C PHE A 200 5.56 -5.68 -10.83
N GLU A 201 5.38 -6.13 -9.59
CA GLU A 201 4.09 -6.52 -9.02
C GLU A 201 3.71 -5.53 -7.92
N LEU A 202 2.53 -4.94 -8.03
CA LEU A 202 1.97 -4.01 -7.05
C LEU A 202 0.70 -4.59 -6.46
N LEU A 203 0.64 -4.64 -5.13
CA LEU A 203 -0.43 -5.27 -4.37
C LEU A 203 -0.92 -4.34 -3.26
N VAL A 204 -2.23 -4.27 -3.06
CA VAL A 204 -2.86 -3.76 -1.84
C VAL A 204 -3.24 -4.94 -0.96
N THR A 205 -2.75 -4.97 0.27
CA THR A 205 -3.02 -6.01 1.26
C THR A 205 -3.78 -5.42 2.43
N SER A 206 -4.88 -6.05 2.85
CA SER A 206 -5.51 -5.71 4.14
C SER A 206 -4.65 -6.25 5.30
N VAL A 207 -4.41 -5.40 6.29
CA VAL A 207 -3.56 -5.65 7.45
C VAL A 207 -4.37 -5.35 8.70
N GLY A 208 -4.54 -6.34 9.56
CA GLY A 208 -5.14 -6.12 10.88
C GLY A 208 -4.19 -5.36 11.78
N VAL A 209 -4.70 -4.36 12.49
CA VAL A 209 -3.91 -3.66 13.52
C VAL A 209 -4.09 -4.41 14.83
N SER A 210 -3.02 -5.02 15.32
CA SER A 210 -2.98 -5.57 16.67
C SER A 210 -1.91 -4.85 17.48
N GLY A 211 -2.32 -4.29 18.61
CA GLY A 211 -1.42 -3.58 19.52
C GLY A 211 -2.20 -2.82 20.58
N PRO A 212 -1.63 -2.66 21.79
CA PRO A 212 -2.26 -1.83 22.81
C PRO A 212 -2.42 -0.40 22.30
N ARG A 213 -3.63 0.14 22.47
CA ARG A 213 -3.99 1.54 22.22
C ARG A 213 -3.22 2.41 23.21
N ASN A 214 -1.94 2.65 22.98
CA ASN A 214 -1.16 3.58 23.80
C ASN A 214 -1.59 5.00 23.46
N ILE A 215 -2.66 5.41 24.14
CA ILE A 215 -3.03 6.79 24.48
C ILE A 215 -1.95 7.38 25.39
#